data_AF-A0A3B1IUZ2-F1
#
_entry.id   AF-A0A3B1IUZ2-F1
#
_cell.length_a   1.000
_cell.length_b   1.000
_cell.length_c   1.000
_cell.angle_alpha   90.00
_cell.angle_beta   90.00
_cell.angle_gamma   90.00
#
_symmetry.space_group_name_H-M   'P 1'
#
loop_
_entity.id
_entity.type
_entity.pdbx_description
1 polymer ?
#
loop_
_entity_poly.entity_id
_entity_poly.type
_entity_poly.pdbx_seq_one_letter_code
_entity_poly.pdbx_strand_id
1 'polypeptide(L)'
;MPVASASSDSAMHSVLDTLSDSTSSTTANDLDLIFLKGIMESPVAHERFEEPKLEAVRDNNVELVQDILKDLTPLTQQSQTAQELACILREPHFQSLLETHDSVASKSYETPPPSPCAFMDPAFNNQPVPPDAVRMVGIRKVSGEHLGVTFRVEGGELVIARILHGGMIDQQGLLHVGDVIKEVNGKEVGNDPKVLQDMLKEASGSVVLKILPSYQEPHTPRQAFVKCHFDYDPAHDNLIPCKEAGLRFSSGDILQIFNQEDPNWWQACHLEGGSAGLIPSQLLEEKRKAFVKRDLELSTAGPLCAGMGGKKKKKMMYLTTKNAEFDRHELRIYEEVAKVPPFRRKTLVLIGAQGVGRRSLKNKLLVSEPHRYGTTTPYTSRKPKVDEKEGQMYLFMSRSEMEADIKNGRFLEHGEYDGNLYGTKINSIHEVVDSGKICILDVNPQALKVLRTSEFLPYVVFIEAPDFEVLKDMNRSAIEAGVITKNLTDSELKRTVDESERIQRAYGHYFDLTIVNDNLDGAYRSLKGALERLSTNQQWVPVSWVF
;
A
#
# COMPACT_ATOMS: atom_id res chain seq x y z
N MET A 1 -3.69 19.58 -43.61
CA MET A 1 -4.71 20.52 -43.07
C MET A 1 -4.54 20.55 -41.56
N PRO A 2 -4.47 21.73 -40.92
CA PRO A 2 -4.30 21.79 -39.47
C PRO A 2 -5.64 21.43 -38.80
N VAL A 3 -5.61 20.49 -37.87
CA VAL A 3 -6.76 20.12 -37.03
C VAL A 3 -6.91 21.22 -35.99
N ALA A 4 -8.02 21.96 -36.07
CA ALA A 4 -8.36 23.02 -35.13
C ALA A 4 -8.56 22.44 -33.73
N SER A 5 -7.90 23.05 -32.73
CA SER A 5 -8.17 22.81 -31.32
C SER A 5 -9.58 23.29 -30.99
N ALA A 6 -10.53 22.36 -30.88
CA ALA A 6 -11.86 22.68 -30.38
C ALA A 6 -11.75 23.08 -28.90
N SER A 7 -12.15 24.30 -28.57
CA SER A 7 -12.25 24.77 -27.19
C SER A 7 -13.26 23.92 -26.41
N SER A 8 -12.94 23.55 -25.17
CA SER A 8 -13.77 22.74 -24.26
C SER A 8 -15.23 23.20 -24.17
N ASP A 9 -15.48 24.51 -24.28
CA ASP A 9 -16.82 25.10 -24.24
C ASP A 9 -17.71 24.65 -25.42
N SER A 10 -17.13 24.46 -26.60
CA SER A 10 -17.86 24.02 -27.80
C SER A 10 -18.27 22.54 -27.71
N ALA A 11 -17.43 21.71 -27.08
CA ALA A 11 -17.73 20.30 -26.88
C ALA A 11 -18.82 20.11 -25.81
N MET A 12 -18.77 20.89 -24.72
CA MET A 12 -19.75 20.83 -23.64
C MET A 12 -21.13 21.34 -24.07
N HIS A 13 -21.21 22.40 -24.89
CA HIS A 13 -22.47 22.86 -25.48
C HIS A 13 -23.08 21.81 -26.43
N SER A 14 -22.26 21.16 -27.26
CA SER A 14 -22.72 20.08 -28.14
C SER A 14 -23.30 18.90 -27.36
N VAL A 15 -22.74 18.56 -26.20
CA VAL A 15 -23.25 17.49 -25.33
C VAL A 15 -24.56 17.90 -24.65
N LEU A 16 -24.71 19.17 -24.25
CA LEU A 16 -25.94 19.69 -23.66
C LEU A 16 -27.11 19.64 -24.67
N ASP A 17 -26.86 20.03 -25.92
CA ASP A 17 -27.85 19.99 -27.00
C ASP A 17 -28.27 18.54 -27.33
N THR A 18 -27.30 17.62 -27.32
CA THR A 18 -27.57 16.17 -27.53
C THR A 18 -28.39 15.58 -26.38
N LEU A 19 -28.17 16.03 -25.14
CA LEU A 19 -28.94 15.60 -23.97
C LEU A 19 -30.38 16.13 -24.00
N SER A 20 -30.62 17.35 -24.50
CA SER A 20 -31.99 17.90 -24.65
C SER A 20 -32.84 17.18 -25.71
N ASP A 21 -32.23 16.65 -26.77
CA ASP A 21 -32.95 15.94 -27.84
C ASP A 21 -33.22 14.46 -27.50
N SER A 22 -32.58 13.93 -26.45
CA SER A 22 -32.56 12.49 -26.13
C SER A 22 -33.69 12.01 -25.19
N THR A 23 -34.80 12.74 -25.06
CA THR A 23 -35.91 12.34 -24.17
C THR A 23 -36.79 11.19 -24.72
N SER A 24 -36.35 10.40 -25.70
CA SER A 24 -37.19 9.32 -26.25
C SER A 24 -36.51 7.99 -26.60
N SER A 25 -35.19 7.80 -26.42
CA SER A 25 -34.58 6.53 -26.88
C SER A 25 -33.37 5.99 -26.11
N THR A 26 -33.10 6.39 -24.87
CA THR A 26 -31.98 5.85 -24.10
C THR A 26 -32.42 5.30 -22.75
N THR A 27 -31.91 4.14 -22.37
CA THR A 27 -32.18 3.36 -21.12
C THR A 27 -31.74 4.06 -19.83
N ALA A 28 -31.49 5.36 -19.87
CA ALA A 28 -31.10 6.17 -18.72
C ALA A 28 -32.36 6.64 -17.97
N ASN A 29 -32.34 6.55 -16.65
CA ASN A 29 -33.44 6.96 -15.80
C ASN A 29 -33.60 8.49 -15.86
N ASP A 30 -34.82 9.02 -15.97
CA ASP A 30 -35.07 10.46 -16.14
C ASP A 30 -34.45 11.31 -15.01
N LEU A 31 -34.36 10.74 -13.80
CA LEU A 31 -33.71 11.37 -12.64
C LEU A 31 -32.19 11.55 -12.84
N ASP A 32 -31.54 10.61 -13.54
CA ASP A 32 -30.10 10.67 -13.81
C ASP A 32 -29.78 11.69 -14.91
N LEU A 33 -30.66 11.80 -15.92
CA LEU A 33 -30.58 12.82 -16.97
C LEU A 33 -30.78 14.23 -16.41
N ILE A 34 -31.76 14.40 -15.51
CA ILE A 34 -32.00 15.68 -14.81
C ILE A 34 -30.81 16.03 -13.89
N PHE A 35 -30.24 15.04 -13.20
CA PHE A 35 -29.08 15.23 -12.35
C PHE A 35 -27.83 15.63 -13.15
N LEU A 36 -27.55 14.96 -14.28
CA LEU A 36 -26.45 15.30 -15.17
C LEU A 36 -26.62 16.72 -15.73
N LYS A 37 -27.84 17.06 -16.17
CA LYS A 37 -28.16 18.40 -16.67
C LYS A 37 -27.92 19.46 -15.59
N GLY A 38 -28.33 19.18 -14.35
CA GLY A 38 -28.08 20.05 -13.20
C GLY A 38 -26.60 20.21 -12.82
N ILE A 39 -25.76 19.20 -13.09
CA ILE A 39 -24.30 19.31 -12.91
C ILE A 39 -23.68 20.18 -14.02
N MET A 40 -24.11 19.99 -15.27
CA MET A 40 -23.57 20.72 -16.42
C MET A 40 -24.01 22.20 -16.45
N GLU A 41 -25.20 22.51 -15.95
CA GLU A 41 -25.72 23.88 -15.80
C GLU A 41 -25.24 24.58 -14.51
N SER A 42 -24.58 23.86 -13.60
CA SER A 42 -24.05 24.44 -12.36
C SER A 42 -22.87 25.37 -12.67
N PRO A 43 -22.83 26.60 -12.10
CA PRO A 43 -21.72 27.54 -12.31
C PRO A 43 -20.36 27.03 -11.84
N VAL A 44 -20.35 25.95 -11.03
CA VAL A 44 -19.12 25.25 -10.60
C VAL A 44 -18.48 24.44 -11.73
N ALA A 45 -19.26 23.96 -12.72
CA ALA A 45 -18.71 23.27 -13.88
C ALA A 45 -18.02 24.21 -14.89
N HIS A 46 -18.25 25.52 -14.75
CA HIS A 46 -17.62 26.59 -15.54
C HIS A 46 -16.44 27.25 -14.81
N GLU A 47 -16.10 26.79 -13.60
CA GLU A 47 -14.82 27.16 -12.99
C GLU A 47 -13.71 26.53 -13.83
N ARG A 48 -13.09 27.35 -14.69
CA ARG A 48 -11.84 26.99 -15.36
C ARG A 48 -10.87 26.55 -14.27
N PHE A 49 -10.60 25.25 -14.19
CA PHE A 49 -9.36 24.77 -13.63
C PHE A 49 -8.28 25.22 -14.61
N GLU A 50 -7.81 26.46 -14.46
CA GLU A 50 -6.45 26.78 -14.90
C GLU A 50 -5.56 25.89 -14.06
N GLU A 51 -5.20 24.72 -14.60
CA GLU A 51 -4.04 23.99 -14.10
C GLU A 51 -2.91 25.01 -14.06
N PRO A 52 -2.31 25.29 -12.89
CA PRO A 52 -1.17 26.17 -12.85
C PRO A 52 -0.11 25.53 -13.73
N LYS A 53 0.21 26.17 -14.86
CA LYS A 53 1.38 25.80 -15.66
C LYS A 53 2.58 25.99 -14.75
N LEU A 54 3.05 24.90 -14.17
CA LEU A 54 4.27 24.86 -13.39
C LEU A 54 5.41 25.03 -14.38
N GLU A 55 5.92 26.25 -14.49
CA GLU A 55 7.12 26.55 -15.25
C GLU A 55 8.31 26.57 -14.30
N ALA A 56 9.39 25.91 -14.70
CA ALA A 56 10.63 25.96 -13.93
C ALA A 56 11.14 27.40 -13.90
N VAL A 57 11.55 27.86 -12.72
CA VAL A 57 12.04 29.24 -12.54
C VAL A 57 13.32 29.47 -13.35
N ARG A 58 14.17 28.44 -13.47
CA ARG A 58 15.40 28.37 -14.28
C ARG A 58 15.71 26.90 -14.62
N ASP A 59 16.64 26.68 -15.54
CA ASP A 59 17.07 25.38 -16.06
C ASP A 59 18.60 25.16 -15.99
N ASN A 60 19.33 26.06 -15.32
CA ASN A 60 20.80 26.04 -15.26
C ASN A 60 21.36 26.19 -13.83
N ASN A 61 20.71 25.54 -12.86
CA ASN A 61 21.14 25.58 -11.45
C ASN A 61 22.50 24.91 -11.22
N VAL A 62 22.87 23.91 -12.04
CA VAL A 62 24.21 23.27 -11.96
C VAL A 62 25.31 24.28 -12.28
N GLU A 63 25.16 25.09 -13.33
CA GLU A 63 26.12 26.15 -13.68
C GLU A 63 26.19 27.21 -12.56
N LEU A 64 25.02 27.60 -12.03
CA LEU A 64 24.94 28.55 -10.92
C LEU A 64 25.70 28.07 -9.68
N VAL A 65 25.59 26.79 -9.33
CA VAL A 65 26.33 26.22 -8.19
C VAL A 65 27.83 26.15 -8.48
N GLN A 66 28.26 25.93 -9.72
CA GLN A 66 29.68 25.99 -10.09
C GLN A 66 30.24 27.41 -9.93
N ASP A 67 29.50 28.43 -10.34
CA ASP A 67 29.88 29.84 -10.14
C ASP A 67 29.94 30.21 -8.66
N ILE A 68 28.92 29.82 -7.89
CA ILE A 68 28.90 30.01 -6.43
C ILE A 68 30.10 29.32 -5.77
N LEU A 69 30.43 28.09 -6.15
CA LEU A 69 31.59 27.36 -5.63
C LEU A 69 32.91 28.04 -6.00
N LYS A 70 33.02 28.62 -7.19
CA LYS A 70 34.20 29.37 -7.64
C LYS A 70 34.42 30.62 -6.78
N ASP A 71 33.34 31.33 -6.48
CA ASP A 71 33.36 32.53 -5.63
C ASP A 71 33.57 32.20 -4.15
N LEU A 72 33.06 31.05 -3.68
CA LEU A 72 33.22 30.58 -2.30
C LEU A 72 34.61 30.02 -2.01
N THR A 73 35.28 29.42 -3.01
CA THR A 73 36.59 28.78 -2.84
C THR A 73 37.62 29.64 -2.10
N PRO A 74 37.85 30.93 -2.44
CA PRO A 74 38.80 31.77 -1.69
C PRO A 74 38.38 32.06 -0.24
N LEU A 75 37.08 31.97 0.09
CA LEU A 75 36.52 32.25 1.42
C LEU A 75 36.53 31.03 2.34
N THR A 76 36.63 29.81 1.79
CA THR A 76 36.60 28.55 2.57
C THR A 76 37.74 28.44 3.59
N GLN A 77 38.88 29.10 3.35
CA GLN A 77 40.01 29.08 4.30
C GLN A 77 39.81 30.02 5.50
N GLN A 78 38.89 30.99 5.39
CA GLN A 78 38.70 32.06 6.39
C GLN A 78 37.38 31.93 7.15
N SER A 79 36.42 31.16 6.64
CA SER A 79 35.11 30.99 7.25
C SER A 79 34.67 29.53 7.27
N GLN A 80 34.41 29.02 8.47
CA GLN A 80 33.89 27.66 8.68
C GLN A 80 32.51 27.48 8.03
N THR A 81 31.68 28.53 8.03
CA THR A 81 30.37 28.52 7.36
C THR A 81 30.51 28.47 5.83
N ALA A 82 31.51 29.17 5.27
CA ALA A 82 31.81 29.09 3.84
C ALA A 82 32.30 27.69 3.44
N GLN A 83 33.09 27.06 4.31
CA GLN A 83 33.56 25.69 4.12
C GLN A 83 32.40 24.68 4.18
N GLU A 84 31.50 24.80 5.16
CA GLU A 84 30.32 23.95 5.30
C GLU A 84 29.39 24.07 4.09
N LEU A 85 29.10 25.30 3.64
CA LEU A 85 28.30 25.54 2.43
C LEU A 85 28.96 24.93 1.19
N ALA A 86 30.28 25.09 1.03
CA ALA A 86 31.00 24.49 -0.08
C ALA A 86 31.01 22.95 -0.02
N CYS A 87 30.98 22.35 1.17
CA CYS A 87 30.83 20.90 1.34
C CYS A 87 29.44 20.43 0.89
N ILE A 88 28.36 21.08 1.35
CA ILE A 88 26.98 20.73 0.98
C ILE A 88 26.78 20.84 -0.54
N LEU A 89 27.24 21.94 -1.14
CA LEU A 89 27.12 22.17 -2.59
C LEU A 89 27.95 21.19 -3.46
N ARG A 90 28.92 20.50 -2.85
CA ARG A 90 29.74 19.46 -3.49
C ARG A 90 29.27 18.05 -3.18
N GLU A 91 28.24 17.87 -2.36
CA GLU A 91 27.73 16.54 -2.07
C GLU A 91 27.16 15.90 -3.35
N PRO A 92 27.49 14.62 -3.63
CA PRO A 92 27.01 13.93 -4.83
C PRO A 92 25.48 13.95 -4.95
N HIS A 93 24.77 13.75 -3.84
CA HIS A 93 23.30 13.76 -3.83
C HIS A 93 22.72 15.14 -4.13
N PHE A 94 23.36 16.20 -3.66
CA PHE A 94 22.93 17.57 -3.93
C PHE A 94 23.18 17.94 -5.39
N GLN A 95 24.34 17.56 -5.95
CA GLN A 95 24.63 17.74 -7.37
C GLN A 95 23.68 16.95 -8.27
N SER A 96 23.44 15.66 -7.98
CA SER A 96 22.49 14.85 -8.76
C SER A 96 21.06 15.40 -8.69
N LEU A 97 20.64 15.98 -7.55
CA LEU A 97 19.34 16.63 -7.42
C LEU A 97 19.23 17.84 -8.37
N LEU A 98 20.28 18.67 -8.45
CA LEU A 98 20.31 19.83 -9.35
C LEU A 98 20.37 19.42 -10.82
N GLU A 99 21.16 18.41 -11.17
CA GLU A 99 21.22 17.85 -12.51
C GLU A 99 19.85 17.28 -12.95
N THR A 100 19.17 16.57 -12.05
CA THR A 100 17.83 16.05 -12.30
C THR A 100 16.82 17.18 -12.46
N HIS A 101 16.89 18.20 -11.60
CA HIS A 101 16.06 19.40 -11.73
C HIS A 101 16.26 20.07 -13.08
N ASP A 102 17.50 20.36 -13.48
CA ASP A 102 17.81 21.05 -14.73
C ASP A 102 17.38 20.23 -15.95
N SER A 103 17.55 18.90 -15.91
CA SER A 103 17.04 17.99 -16.96
C SER A 103 15.51 18.02 -17.08
N VAL A 104 14.79 18.08 -15.96
CA VAL A 104 13.33 18.21 -15.96
C VAL A 104 12.90 19.61 -16.41
N ALA A 105 13.57 20.65 -15.92
CA ALA A 105 13.31 22.04 -16.28
C ALA A 105 13.52 22.31 -17.78
N SER A 106 14.58 21.74 -18.36
CA SER A 106 14.92 21.85 -19.78
C SER A 106 14.10 20.91 -20.69
N LYS A 107 13.14 20.15 -20.12
CA LYS A 107 12.32 19.16 -20.81
C LYS A 107 13.14 18.11 -21.59
N SER A 108 14.36 17.80 -21.14
CA SER A 108 15.23 16.83 -21.83
C SER A 108 14.75 15.38 -21.71
N TYR A 109 13.72 15.13 -20.89
CA TYR A 109 13.00 13.86 -20.86
C TYR A 109 12.08 13.61 -22.07
N GLU A 110 11.75 14.65 -22.88
CA GLU A 110 10.87 14.48 -24.06
C GLU A 110 11.60 13.85 -25.26
N THR A 111 12.94 13.77 -25.22
CA THR A 111 13.74 13.05 -26.24
C THR A 111 14.61 12.00 -25.56
N PRO A 112 14.33 10.71 -25.72
CA PRO A 112 15.19 9.69 -25.14
C PRO A 112 16.58 9.77 -25.80
N PRO A 113 17.68 9.64 -25.04
CA PRO A 113 19.00 9.49 -25.64
C PRO A 113 19.02 8.21 -26.50
N PRO A 114 19.75 8.18 -27.62
CA PRO A 114 19.93 6.94 -28.37
C PRO A 114 20.60 5.91 -27.44
N SER A 115 19.95 4.76 -27.27
CA SER A 115 20.40 3.67 -26.41
C SER A 115 21.86 3.26 -26.72
N PRO A 116 22.68 2.89 -25.72
CA PRO A 116 24.09 2.48 -25.91
C PRO A 116 24.31 1.17 -26.69
N CYS A 117 23.29 0.65 -27.38
CA CYS A 117 23.36 -0.61 -28.13
C CYS A 117 23.87 -0.45 -29.58
N ALA A 118 24.32 0.73 -29.99
CA ALA A 118 24.86 0.95 -31.35
C ALA A 118 26.22 0.26 -31.63
N PHE A 119 26.78 -0.50 -30.67
CA PHE A 119 28.08 -1.18 -30.81
C PHE A 119 28.06 -2.70 -30.57
N MET A 120 26.88 -3.34 -30.54
CA MET A 120 26.80 -4.80 -30.57
C MET A 120 25.96 -5.21 -31.77
N ASP A 121 26.67 -5.70 -32.79
CA ASP A 121 26.16 -6.19 -34.06
C ASP A 121 25.22 -7.40 -33.86
N PRO A 122 23.91 -7.29 -34.13
CA PRO A 122 23.03 -8.44 -34.27
C PRO A 122 22.87 -8.69 -35.77
N ALA A 123 23.93 -9.17 -36.41
CA ALA A 123 23.83 -9.75 -37.73
C ALA A 123 22.78 -10.88 -37.67
N PHE A 124 21.71 -10.69 -38.44
CA PHE A 124 20.55 -11.58 -38.67
C PHE A 124 19.48 -11.60 -37.56
N ASN A 125 18.51 -10.67 -37.63
CA ASN A 125 17.12 -11.00 -38.07
C ASN A 125 16.07 -9.85 -37.93
N ASN A 126 16.45 -8.63 -37.53
CA ASN A 126 15.48 -7.53 -37.36
C ASN A 126 15.49 -6.57 -38.56
N GLN A 127 14.84 -6.95 -39.66
CA GLN A 127 14.26 -5.95 -40.57
C GLN A 127 12.88 -5.54 -40.02
N PRO A 128 12.51 -4.23 -40.03
CA PRO A 128 11.15 -3.82 -39.75
C PRO A 128 10.26 -4.41 -40.84
N VAL A 129 9.47 -5.41 -40.45
CA VAL A 129 8.48 -6.05 -41.31
C VAL A 129 7.38 -5.01 -41.60
N PRO A 130 6.77 -4.96 -42.81
CA PRO A 130 5.69 -4.02 -43.12
C PRO A 130 4.50 -4.12 -42.14
N PRO A 131 3.76 -3.04 -41.89
CA PRO A 131 2.61 -3.06 -40.96
C PRO A 131 1.51 -4.06 -41.34
N ASP A 132 1.42 -4.45 -42.61
CA ASP A 132 0.46 -5.45 -43.11
C ASP A 132 1.07 -6.84 -43.37
N ALA A 133 2.34 -7.05 -43.01
CA ALA A 133 2.99 -8.33 -43.26
C ALA A 133 2.58 -9.35 -42.20
N VAL A 134 1.88 -10.37 -42.69
CA VAL A 134 1.37 -11.47 -41.90
C VAL A 134 2.52 -12.34 -41.37
N ARG A 135 2.52 -12.61 -40.07
CA ARG A 135 3.46 -13.53 -39.40
C ARG A 135 2.78 -14.87 -39.15
N MET A 136 3.43 -15.97 -39.55
CA MET A 136 3.01 -17.32 -39.21
C MET A 136 3.73 -17.76 -37.94
N VAL A 137 2.97 -18.13 -36.91
CA VAL A 137 3.50 -18.54 -35.61
C VAL A 137 3.09 -19.97 -35.32
N GLY A 138 4.07 -20.87 -35.21
CA GLY A 138 3.84 -22.24 -34.77
C GLY A 138 3.97 -22.35 -33.26
N ILE A 139 2.89 -22.72 -32.57
CA ILE A 139 2.87 -22.95 -31.13
C ILE A 139 2.63 -24.44 -30.84
N ARG A 140 3.27 -24.95 -29.79
CA ARG A 140 3.04 -26.33 -29.33
C ARG A 140 2.09 -26.33 -28.15
N LYS A 141 0.87 -26.83 -28.35
CA LYS A 141 -0.19 -26.94 -27.33
C LYS A 141 -0.22 -28.32 -26.70
N VAL A 142 -0.06 -28.38 -25.38
CA VAL A 142 -0.32 -29.57 -24.57
C VAL A 142 -1.83 -29.74 -24.38
N SER A 143 -2.33 -30.97 -24.50
CA SER A 143 -3.77 -31.24 -24.36
C SER A 143 -4.25 -30.91 -22.94
N GLY A 144 -5.35 -30.18 -22.83
CA GLY A 144 -5.93 -29.74 -21.56
C GLY A 144 -5.35 -28.44 -20.98
N GLU A 145 -4.24 -27.92 -21.52
CA GLU A 145 -3.62 -26.67 -21.06
C GLU A 145 -4.15 -25.45 -21.83
N HIS A 146 -4.38 -24.34 -21.11
CA HIS A 146 -4.77 -23.08 -21.73
C HIS A 146 -3.54 -22.34 -22.28
N LEU A 147 -3.73 -21.58 -23.36
CA LEU A 147 -2.65 -20.79 -23.96
C LEU A 147 -2.12 -19.67 -23.05
N GLY A 148 -2.92 -19.26 -22.07
CA GLY A 148 -2.60 -18.11 -21.21
C GLY A 148 -2.77 -16.79 -21.95
N VAL A 149 -3.79 -16.66 -22.79
CA VAL A 149 -4.08 -15.41 -23.51
C VAL A 149 -5.56 -15.08 -23.42
N THR A 150 -5.88 -13.79 -23.39
CA THR A 150 -7.27 -13.30 -23.52
C THR A 150 -7.41 -12.50 -24.80
N PHE A 151 -8.62 -12.50 -25.35
CA PHE A 151 -8.94 -11.85 -26.62
C PHE A 151 -10.00 -10.78 -26.42
N ARG A 152 -9.93 -9.72 -27.23
CA ARG A 152 -11.00 -8.72 -27.37
C ARG A 152 -11.31 -8.53 -28.86
N VAL A 153 -12.53 -8.09 -29.14
CA VAL A 153 -12.94 -7.72 -30.50
C VAL A 153 -12.74 -6.23 -30.66
N GLU A 154 -11.89 -5.82 -31.60
CA GLU A 154 -11.59 -4.41 -31.88
C GLU A 154 -11.67 -4.20 -33.39
N GLY A 155 -12.55 -3.29 -33.85
CA GLY A 155 -12.75 -3.07 -35.29
C GLY A 155 -13.29 -4.28 -36.07
N GLY A 156 -13.89 -5.27 -35.40
CA GLY A 156 -14.33 -6.53 -36.01
C GLY A 156 -13.23 -7.59 -36.11
N GLU A 157 -12.04 -7.33 -35.57
CA GLU A 157 -10.89 -8.23 -35.57
C GLU A 157 -10.65 -8.81 -34.17
N LEU A 158 -10.14 -10.03 -34.09
CA LEU A 158 -9.75 -10.68 -32.83
C LEU A 158 -8.33 -10.30 -32.44
N VAL A 159 -8.21 -9.42 -31.45
CA VAL A 159 -6.95 -8.88 -30.96
C VAL A 159 -6.58 -9.53 -29.64
N ILE A 160 -5.30 -9.91 -29.48
CA ILE A 160 -4.76 -10.37 -28.19
C ILE A 160 -4.83 -9.20 -27.21
N ALA A 161 -5.71 -9.34 -26.22
CA ALA A 161 -5.93 -8.32 -25.21
C ALA A 161 -4.93 -8.40 -24.07
N ARG A 162 -4.52 -9.63 -23.70
CA ARG A 162 -3.59 -9.88 -22.61
C ARG A 162 -2.90 -11.21 -22.81
N ILE A 163 -1.63 -11.28 -22.39
CA ILE A 163 -0.88 -12.53 -22.25
C ILE A 163 -0.63 -12.70 -20.75
N LEU A 164 -1.02 -13.86 -20.20
CA LEU A 164 -0.84 -14.23 -18.81
C LEU A 164 0.59 -14.73 -18.59
N HIS A 165 1.30 -14.08 -17.67
CA HIS A 165 2.67 -14.42 -17.34
C HIS A 165 2.80 -15.87 -16.85
N GLY A 166 3.87 -16.55 -17.25
CA GLY A 166 4.10 -17.97 -16.99
C GLY A 166 3.21 -18.93 -17.79
N GLY A 167 2.26 -18.43 -18.58
CA GLY A 167 1.47 -19.23 -19.51
C GLY A 167 2.29 -19.69 -20.73
N MET A 168 1.75 -20.65 -21.48
CA MET A 168 2.43 -21.25 -22.63
C MET A 168 2.89 -20.23 -23.67
N ILE A 169 2.06 -19.22 -23.97
CA ILE A 169 2.41 -18.17 -24.94
C ILE A 169 3.50 -17.24 -24.42
N ASP A 170 3.43 -16.86 -23.13
CA ASP A 170 4.45 -16.04 -22.47
C ASP A 170 5.83 -16.72 -22.50
N GLN A 171 5.88 -18.02 -22.19
CA GLN A 171 7.12 -18.81 -22.21
C GLN A 171 7.73 -18.95 -23.60
N GLN A 172 6.91 -18.98 -24.66
CA GLN A 172 7.39 -19.08 -26.04
C GLN A 172 7.81 -17.71 -26.60
N GLY A 173 7.23 -16.60 -26.13
CA GLY A 173 7.55 -15.24 -26.57
C GLY A 173 7.24 -14.97 -28.04
N LEU A 174 6.35 -15.75 -28.66
CA LEU A 174 6.06 -15.68 -30.10
C LEU A 174 4.84 -14.82 -30.45
N LEU A 175 4.03 -14.45 -29.47
CA LEU A 175 2.88 -13.56 -29.61
C LEU A 175 3.00 -12.41 -28.62
N HIS A 176 2.47 -11.25 -29.00
CA HIS A 176 2.50 -10.04 -28.18
C HIS A 176 1.09 -9.48 -27.99
N VAL A 177 0.92 -8.65 -26.97
CA VAL A 177 -0.33 -7.91 -26.77
C VAL A 177 -0.56 -6.99 -27.97
N GLY A 178 -1.80 -6.98 -28.48
CA GLY A 178 -2.17 -6.26 -29.70
C GLY A 178 -2.02 -7.08 -30.99
N ASP A 179 -1.37 -8.25 -30.97
CA ASP A 179 -1.32 -9.12 -32.15
C ASP A 179 -2.75 -9.55 -32.54
N VAL A 180 -3.08 -9.47 -33.83
CA VAL A 180 -4.40 -9.83 -34.36
C VAL A 180 -4.36 -11.24 -34.93
N ILE A 181 -5.26 -12.13 -34.49
CA ILE A 181 -5.33 -13.51 -35.00
C ILE A 181 -6.29 -13.58 -36.19
N LYS A 182 -5.76 -13.99 -37.35
CA LYS A 182 -6.53 -14.17 -38.60
C LYS A 182 -6.95 -15.62 -38.82
N GLU A 183 -6.02 -16.56 -38.68
CA GLU A 183 -6.27 -17.98 -38.93
C GLU A 183 -5.64 -18.87 -37.86
N VAL A 184 -6.29 -20.01 -37.59
CA VAL A 184 -5.78 -21.10 -36.73
C VAL A 184 -5.82 -22.38 -37.57
N ASN A 185 -4.67 -23.01 -37.78
CA ASN A 185 -4.51 -24.21 -38.61
C ASN A 185 -5.12 -24.08 -40.01
N GLY A 186 -5.00 -22.89 -40.62
CA GLY A 186 -5.53 -22.59 -41.96
C GLY A 186 -7.05 -22.37 -42.02
N LYS A 187 -7.73 -22.29 -40.88
CA LYS A 187 -9.15 -21.89 -40.79
C LYS A 187 -9.25 -20.46 -40.27
N GLU A 188 -10.05 -19.63 -40.95
CA GLU A 188 -10.33 -18.27 -40.49
C GLU A 188 -11.10 -18.28 -39.17
N VAL A 189 -10.71 -17.40 -38.26
CA VAL A 189 -11.24 -17.34 -36.89
C VAL A 189 -12.50 -16.46 -36.81
N GLY A 190 -12.71 -15.56 -37.77
CA GLY A 190 -13.83 -14.61 -37.77
C GLY A 190 -13.71 -13.57 -36.65
N ASN A 191 -14.84 -13.07 -36.17
CA ASN A 191 -14.93 -12.01 -35.16
C ASN A 191 -15.46 -12.48 -33.79
N ASP A 192 -15.81 -13.77 -33.64
CA ASP A 192 -16.35 -14.33 -32.39
C ASP A 192 -15.23 -15.01 -31.56
N PRO A 193 -14.90 -14.51 -30.35
CA PRO A 193 -13.92 -15.13 -29.47
C PRO A 193 -14.24 -16.58 -29.09
N LYS A 194 -15.53 -16.99 -29.09
CA LYS A 194 -15.90 -18.38 -28.77
C LYS A 194 -15.43 -19.36 -29.83
N VAL A 195 -15.53 -18.97 -31.10
CA VAL A 195 -15.05 -19.79 -32.23
C VAL A 195 -13.55 -20.04 -32.07
N LEU A 196 -12.78 -19.00 -31.77
CA LEU A 196 -11.34 -19.13 -31.48
C LEU A 196 -11.09 -20.06 -30.29
N GLN A 197 -11.81 -19.89 -29.19
CA GLN A 197 -11.65 -20.74 -28.00
C GLN A 197 -11.95 -22.21 -28.29
N ASP A 198 -13.01 -22.52 -29.04
CA ASP A 198 -13.38 -23.89 -29.39
C ASP A 198 -12.36 -24.51 -30.36
N MET A 199 -11.92 -23.76 -31.37
CA MET A 199 -10.84 -24.18 -32.27
C MET A 199 -9.53 -24.49 -31.53
N LEU A 200 -9.17 -23.63 -30.56
CA LEU A 200 -7.98 -23.83 -29.75
C LEU A 200 -8.15 -24.96 -28.73
N LYS A 201 -9.34 -25.19 -28.19
CA LYS A 201 -9.64 -26.32 -27.31
C LYS A 201 -9.48 -27.65 -28.03
N GLU A 202 -10.05 -27.76 -29.24
CA GLU A 202 -9.97 -28.97 -30.08
C GLU A 202 -8.55 -29.23 -30.62
N ALA A 203 -7.76 -28.18 -30.82
CA ALA A 203 -6.39 -28.31 -31.30
C ALA A 203 -5.47 -28.90 -30.21
N SER A 204 -4.65 -29.88 -30.59
CA SER A 204 -3.59 -30.45 -29.75
C SER A 204 -2.32 -30.70 -30.58
N GLY A 205 -1.14 -30.58 -29.97
CA GLY A 205 0.13 -30.69 -30.67
C GLY A 205 0.56 -29.38 -31.32
N SER A 206 0.91 -29.40 -32.60
CA SER A 206 1.37 -28.19 -33.31
C SER A 206 0.18 -27.40 -33.84
N VAL A 207 0.00 -26.17 -33.34
CA VAL A 207 -1.00 -25.22 -33.82
C VAL A 207 -0.29 -24.11 -34.58
N VAL A 208 -0.74 -23.79 -35.78
CA VAL A 208 -0.17 -22.71 -36.59
C VAL A 208 -1.15 -21.55 -36.61
N LEU A 209 -0.71 -20.39 -36.15
CA LEU A 209 -1.47 -19.16 -36.13
C LEU A 209 -0.98 -18.22 -37.23
N LYS A 210 -1.90 -17.63 -37.97
CA LYS A 210 -1.62 -16.53 -38.89
C LYS A 210 -2.01 -15.23 -38.21
N ILE A 211 -1.06 -14.34 -38.00
CA ILE A 211 -1.29 -13.12 -37.22
C ILE A 211 -0.83 -11.85 -37.94
N LEU A 212 -1.44 -10.72 -37.60
CA LEU A 212 -0.88 -9.40 -37.86
C LEU A 212 -0.18 -8.91 -36.59
N PRO A 213 1.14 -8.66 -36.62
CA PRO A 213 1.89 -8.28 -35.43
C PRO A 213 1.58 -6.84 -35.01
N SER A 214 1.44 -6.63 -33.70
CA SER A 214 1.46 -5.31 -33.08
C SER A 214 2.92 -4.94 -32.79
N TYR A 215 3.42 -3.89 -33.44
CA TYR A 215 4.79 -3.40 -33.25
C TYR A 215 4.93 -2.61 -31.94
N GLN A 216 4.54 -3.21 -30.83
CA GLN A 216 4.78 -2.66 -29.49
C GLN A 216 6.14 -3.14 -29.00
N GLU A 217 6.99 -2.21 -28.55
CA GLU A 217 8.27 -2.55 -27.93
C GLU A 217 8.04 -3.34 -26.64
N PRO A 218 8.74 -4.47 -26.43
CA PRO A 218 8.58 -5.27 -25.22
C PRO A 218 9.04 -4.45 -24.00
N HIS A 219 8.12 -4.18 -23.09
CA HIS A 219 8.42 -3.52 -21.82
C HIS A 219 9.11 -4.53 -20.90
N THR A 220 10.31 -4.21 -20.41
CA THR A 220 10.96 -5.03 -19.38
C THR A 220 10.12 -4.98 -18.09
N PRO A 221 9.56 -6.09 -17.61
CA PRO A 221 8.71 -6.07 -16.43
C PRO A 221 9.53 -5.75 -15.18
N ARG A 222 9.14 -4.71 -14.43
CA ARG A 222 9.61 -4.50 -13.06
C ARG A 222 8.96 -5.56 -12.18
N GLN A 223 9.76 -6.48 -11.64
CA GLN A 223 9.29 -7.42 -10.64
C GLN A 223 9.10 -6.68 -9.31
N ALA A 224 7.86 -6.53 -8.88
CA ALA A 224 7.50 -6.00 -7.57
C ALA A 224 6.85 -7.11 -6.74
N PHE A 225 6.99 -7.05 -5.42
CA PHE A 225 6.27 -7.94 -4.51
C PHE A 225 5.37 -7.11 -3.62
N VAL A 226 4.14 -7.57 -3.42
CA VAL A 226 3.17 -6.87 -2.59
C VAL A 226 2.60 -7.79 -1.53
N LYS A 227 2.42 -7.26 -0.31
CA LYS A 227 1.63 -7.88 0.75
C LYS A 227 0.17 -7.43 0.60
N CYS A 228 -0.75 -8.38 0.58
CA CYS A 228 -2.19 -8.13 0.49
C CYS A 228 -2.77 -7.79 1.87
N HIS A 229 -3.68 -6.81 1.94
CA HIS A 229 -4.35 -6.40 3.18
C HIS A 229 -5.87 -6.62 3.17
N PHE A 230 -6.35 -7.47 2.27
CA PHE A 230 -7.75 -7.88 2.16
C PHE A 230 -7.84 -9.26 1.52
N ASP A 231 -9.00 -9.90 1.67
CA ASP A 231 -9.29 -11.17 1.02
C ASP A 231 -9.92 -10.92 -0.33
N TYR A 232 -9.51 -11.69 -1.34
CA TYR A 232 -10.07 -11.61 -2.68
C TYR A 232 -10.44 -12.99 -3.19
N ASP A 233 -11.70 -13.15 -3.60
CA ASP A 233 -12.21 -14.35 -4.24
C ASP A 233 -12.80 -14.01 -5.62
N PRO A 234 -12.12 -14.42 -6.72
CA PRO A 234 -12.59 -14.12 -8.08
C PRO A 234 -13.93 -14.79 -8.42
N ALA A 235 -14.35 -15.84 -7.70
CA ALA A 235 -15.65 -16.48 -7.93
C ALA A 235 -16.82 -15.53 -7.64
N HIS A 236 -16.63 -14.64 -6.66
CA HIS A 236 -17.61 -13.65 -6.21
C HIS A 236 -17.49 -12.30 -6.92
N ASP A 237 -16.49 -12.13 -7.78
CA ASP A 237 -16.26 -10.87 -8.49
C ASP A 237 -16.99 -10.87 -9.84
N ASN A 238 -17.94 -9.95 -10.02
CA ASN A 238 -18.67 -9.81 -11.28
C ASN A 238 -18.01 -8.84 -12.27
N LEU A 239 -16.97 -8.11 -11.85
CA LEU A 239 -16.23 -7.18 -12.70
C LEU A 239 -14.99 -7.84 -13.34
N ILE A 240 -14.59 -9.03 -12.87
CA ILE A 240 -13.45 -9.74 -13.44
C ILE A 240 -13.74 -10.18 -14.87
N PRO A 241 -12.83 -9.93 -15.84
CA PRO A 241 -13.07 -10.30 -17.25
C PRO A 241 -13.29 -11.80 -17.47
N CYS A 242 -12.61 -12.64 -16.68
CA CYS A 242 -12.68 -14.09 -16.75
C CYS A 242 -12.42 -14.64 -15.34
N LYS A 243 -13.42 -15.32 -14.75
CA LYS A 243 -13.34 -15.83 -13.36
C LYS A 243 -12.27 -16.91 -13.22
N GLU A 244 -12.10 -17.72 -14.25
CA GLU A 244 -11.10 -18.80 -14.32
C GLU A 244 -9.66 -18.27 -14.35
N ALA A 245 -9.47 -17.03 -14.83
CA ALA A 245 -8.17 -16.38 -14.84
C ALA A 245 -7.87 -15.60 -13.55
N GLY A 246 -8.80 -15.57 -12.59
CA GLY A 246 -8.63 -14.83 -11.33
C GLY A 246 -7.70 -15.54 -10.35
N LEU A 247 -6.85 -14.77 -9.68
CA LEU A 247 -5.99 -15.27 -8.61
C LEU A 247 -6.63 -14.99 -7.26
N ARG A 248 -7.08 -16.04 -6.56
CA ARG A 248 -7.55 -15.93 -5.17
C ARG A 248 -6.37 -15.69 -4.22
N PHE A 249 -6.57 -14.81 -3.23
CA PHE A 249 -5.62 -14.59 -2.14
C PHE A 249 -6.33 -14.16 -0.85
N SER A 250 -5.63 -14.27 0.26
CA SER A 250 -6.08 -13.82 1.59
C SER A 250 -5.24 -12.64 2.07
N SER A 251 -5.77 -11.89 3.02
CA SER A 251 -5.03 -10.86 3.74
C SER A 251 -3.80 -11.47 4.41
N GLY A 252 -2.64 -10.87 4.18
CA GLY A 252 -1.34 -11.35 4.64
C GLY A 252 -0.52 -12.09 3.57
N ASP A 253 -1.15 -12.57 2.50
CA ASP A 253 -0.45 -13.21 1.39
C ASP A 253 0.52 -12.24 0.71
N ILE A 254 1.62 -12.79 0.18
CA ILE A 254 2.59 -12.02 -0.60
C ILE A 254 2.53 -12.52 -2.03
N LEU A 255 2.30 -11.57 -2.95
CA LEU A 255 2.17 -11.84 -4.37
C LEU A 255 3.33 -11.21 -5.13
N GLN A 256 3.83 -11.93 -6.12
CA GLN A 256 4.75 -11.37 -7.11
C GLN A 256 3.92 -10.72 -8.22
N ILE A 257 4.18 -9.45 -8.50
CA ILE A 257 3.51 -8.67 -9.54
C ILE A 257 4.35 -8.69 -10.81
N PHE A 258 3.71 -9.01 -11.93
CA PHE A 258 4.35 -9.07 -13.25
C PHE A 258 3.93 -7.92 -14.16
N ASN A 259 2.66 -7.50 -14.09
CA ASN A 259 2.13 -6.44 -14.95
C ASN A 259 1.08 -5.61 -14.19
N GLN A 260 1.25 -4.28 -14.23
CA GLN A 260 0.36 -3.28 -13.62
C GLN A 260 -0.21 -2.27 -14.63
N GLU A 261 -0.02 -2.49 -15.94
CA GLU A 261 -0.42 -1.57 -17.01
C GLU A 261 -1.94 -1.40 -17.07
N ASP A 262 -2.69 -2.48 -16.83
CA ASP A 262 -4.15 -2.36 -16.75
C ASP A 262 -4.54 -1.66 -15.43
N PRO A 263 -5.26 -0.53 -15.51
CA PRO A 263 -5.62 0.27 -14.34
C PRO A 263 -6.62 -0.41 -13.40
N ASN A 264 -7.23 -1.53 -13.79
CA ASN A 264 -8.23 -2.27 -13.03
C ASN A 264 -7.78 -3.69 -12.64
N TRP A 265 -6.94 -4.33 -13.45
CA TRP A 265 -6.61 -5.76 -13.29
C TRP A 265 -5.12 -6.05 -13.46
N TRP A 266 -4.41 -6.20 -12.35
CA TRP A 266 -3.00 -6.57 -12.36
C TRP A 266 -2.81 -8.07 -12.57
N GLN A 267 -1.63 -8.45 -13.07
CA GLN A 267 -1.20 -9.84 -13.13
C GLN A 267 -0.22 -10.15 -12.01
N ALA A 268 -0.52 -11.21 -11.28
CA ALA A 268 0.29 -11.65 -10.16
C ALA A 268 0.34 -13.17 -10.05
N CYS A 269 1.28 -13.69 -9.26
CA CYS A 269 1.27 -15.08 -8.82
C CYS A 269 1.64 -15.22 -7.34
N HIS A 270 1.39 -16.40 -6.78
CA HIS A 270 1.86 -16.79 -5.46
C HIS A 270 3.36 -17.11 -5.49
N LEU A 271 4.05 -16.86 -4.36
CA LEU A 271 5.49 -17.14 -4.23
C LEU A 271 5.85 -18.62 -4.39
N GLU A 272 4.93 -19.54 -4.11
CA GLU A 272 5.12 -20.99 -4.26
C GLU A 272 5.15 -21.44 -5.73
N GLY A 273 4.95 -20.51 -6.66
CA GLY A 273 4.86 -20.76 -8.10
C GLY A 273 3.41 -21.00 -8.55
N GLY A 274 3.23 -21.16 -9.86
CA GLY A 274 1.93 -21.30 -10.50
C GLY A 274 1.78 -20.39 -11.71
N SER A 275 0.67 -20.52 -12.43
CA SER A 275 0.32 -19.57 -13.49
C SER A 275 -0.03 -18.21 -12.90
N ALA A 276 0.33 -17.14 -13.60
CA ALA A 276 -0.16 -15.82 -13.22
C ALA A 276 -1.68 -15.76 -13.39
N GLY A 277 -2.33 -15.07 -12.46
CA GLY A 277 -3.75 -14.77 -12.52
C GLY A 277 -4.01 -13.30 -12.26
N LEU A 278 -5.27 -12.92 -12.44
CA LEU A 278 -5.74 -11.55 -12.33
C LEU A 278 -6.11 -11.22 -10.89
N ILE A 279 -5.60 -10.10 -10.40
CA ILE A 279 -6.00 -9.50 -9.14
C ILE A 279 -6.54 -8.09 -9.39
N PRO A 280 -7.45 -7.58 -8.54
CA PRO A 280 -7.88 -6.19 -8.59
C PRO A 280 -6.66 -5.27 -8.48
N SER A 281 -6.59 -4.23 -9.31
CA SER A 281 -5.57 -3.20 -9.11
C SER A 281 -5.84 -2.43 -7.82
N GLN A 282 -4.81 -1.73 -7.33
CA GLN A 282 -4.97 -0.79 -6.23
C GLN A 282 -6.08 0.23 -6.52
N LEU A 283 -6.12 0.81 -7.71
CA LEU A 283 -7.13 1.80 -8.10
C LEU A 283 -8.55 1.23 -8.11
N LEU A 284 -8.75 0.00 -8.62
CA LEU A 284 -10.07 -0.63 -8.64
C LEU A 284 -10.57 -0.90 -7.23
N GLU A 285 -9.71 -1.43 -6.36
CA GLU A 285 -10.09 -1.77 -5.00
C GLU A 285 -10.30 -0.53 -4.13
N GLU A 286 -9.49 0.52 -4.32
CA GLU A 286 -9.73 1.83 -3.71
C GLU A 286 -11.10 2.39 -4.11
N LYS A 287 -11.48 2.33 -5.40
CA LYS A 287 -12.82 2.74 -5.84
C LYS A 287 -13.90 1.91 -5.14
N ARG A 288 -13.78 0.58 -5.12
CA ARG A 288 -14.73 -0.32 -4.44
C ARG A 288 -14.92 0.08 -2.98
N LYS A 289 -13.85 0.34 -2.25
CA LYS A 289 -13.89 0.71 -0.83
C LYS A 289 -14.30 2.16 -0.59
N ALA A 290 -14.02 3.08 -1.51
CA ALA A 290 -14.42 4.49 -1.43
C ALA A 290 -15.94 4.68 -1.61
N PHE A 291 -16.61 3.81 -2.38
CA PHE A 291 -18.07 3.84 -2.57
C PHE A 291 -18.85 3.05 -1.50
N VAL A 292 -18.19 2.42 -0.53
CA VAL A 292 -18.88 1.78 0.60
C VAL A 292 -19.33 2.86 1.59
N LYS A 293 -20.62 3.22 1.55
CA LYS A 293 -21.30 3.71 2.76
C LYS A 293 -21.19 2.60 3.82
N ARG A 294 -20.29 2.73 4.80
CA ARG A 294 -20.33 1.84 5.98
C ARG A 294 -21.43 2.30 6.94
N ASP A 295 -22.34 1.36 7.12
CA ASP A 295 -23.55 1.23 7.94
C ASP A 295 -23.81 2.20 9.11
N LEU A 296 -25.00 2.81 9.01
CA LEU A 296 -26.14 2.56 9.88
C LEU A 296 -25.87 1.72 11.16
N GLU A 297 -25.34 2.34 12.22
CA GLU A 297 -25.58 1.88 13.60
C GLU A 297 -26.23 3.00 14.44
N LEU A 298 -27.49 2.74 14.76
CA LEU A 298 -28.25 3.14 15.95
C LEU A 298 -28.31 4.63 16.35
N SER A 299 -29.32 5.32 15.80
CA SER A 299 -30.14 6.21 16.61
C SER A 299 -31.54 5.62 16.72
N THR A 300 -31.88 5.21 17.94
CA THR A 300 -33.17 4.70 18.40
C THR A 300 -34.37 5.42 17.79
N ALA A 301 -35.41 4.64 17.50
CA ALA A 301 -36.71 5.08 17.01
C ALA A 301 -37.25 6.30 17.77
N GLY A 302 -37.60 7.34 17.02
CA GLY A 302 -38.54 8.37 17.40
C GLY A 302 -39.42 8.68 16.18
N PRO A 303 -40.75 8.72 16.31
CA PRO A 303 -41.58 9.16 15.20
C PRO A 303 -41.50 10.68 15.13
N LEU A 304 -41.27 11.23 13.92
CA LEU A 304 -41.90 12.46 13.42
C LEU A 304 -41.13 13.00 12.20
N CYS A 305 -41.87 13.24 11.12
CA CYS A 305 -41.45 13.91 9.91
C CYS A 305 -40.77 15.26 10.20
N ALA A 306 -39.54 15.47 9.69
CA ALA A 306 -38.98 16.80 9.49
C ALA A 306 -37.82 16.79 8.46
N GLY A 307 -38.08 17.42 7.30
CA GLY A 307 -37.15 18.33 6.62
C GLY A 307 -35.93 17.74 5.89
N MET A 308 -35.96 17.88 4.56
CA MET A 308 -34.77 17.86 3.69
C MET A 308 -33.72 18.87 4.20
N GLY A 309 -32.68 18.36 4.87
CA GLY A 309 -31.49 19.11 5.25
C GLY A 309 -30.25 18.40 4.75
N GLY A 310 -29.77 18.77 3.55
CA GLY A 310 -28.47 18.33 3.06
C GLY A 310 -27.38 18.69 4.07
N LYS A 311 -26.73 17.68 4.67
CA LYS A 311 -25.61 17.90 5.57
C LYS A 311 -24.50 18.60 4.79
N LYS A 312 -24.27 19.89 5.06
CA LYS A 312 -23.12 20.64 4.54
C LYS A 312 -21.85 19.82 4.79
N LYS A 313 -21.06 19.56 3.74
CA LYS A 313 -19.71 18.96 3.84
C LYS A 313 -18.92 19.77 4.87
N LYS A 314 -18.68 19.20 6.05
CA LYS A 314 -17.85 19.81 7.08
C LYS A 314 -16.41 19.77 6.57
N LYS A 315 -15.84 20.91 6.15
CA LYS A 315 -14.39 21.05 5.98
C LYS A 315 -13.76 20.87 7.36
N MET A 316 -13.31 19.65 7.67
CA MET A 316 -12.52 19.39 8.88
C MET A 316 -11.08 19.78 8.57
N MET A 317 -10.59 20.82 9.24
CA MET A 317 -9.17 21.16 9.23
C MET A 317 -8.38 20.03 9.92
N TYR A 318 -7.22 19.67 9.38
CA TYR A 318 -6.37 18.62 9.95
C TYR A 318 -5.85 19.07 11.32
N LEU A 319 -6.46 18.56 12.40
CA LEU A 319 -5.96 18.71 13.76
C LEU A 319 -5.29 17.39 14.16
N THR A 320 -4.01 17.45 14.55
CA THR A 320 -3.22 16.30 15.03
C THR A 320 -3.93 15.53 16.15
N THR A 321 -4.71 16.21 17.00
CA THR A 321 -5.50 15.61 18.09
C THR A 321 -6.69 14.76 17.61
N LYS A 322 -7.11 14.91 16.35
CA LYS A 322 -8.20 14.13 15.73
C LYS A 322 -7.71 13.13 14.68
N ASN A 323 -6.40 12.85 14.64
CA ASN A 323 -5.79 11.94 13.66
C ASN A 323 -6.48 10.56 13.63
N ALA A 324 -6.95 10.06 14.78
CA ALA A 324 -7.71 8.80 14.87
C ALA A 324 -9.01 8.75 14.04
N GLU A 325 -9.62 9.90 13.71
CA GLU A 325 -10.80 9.93 12.84
C GLU A 325 -10.43 9.70 11.36
N PHE A 326 -9.21 10.07 10.98
CA PHE A 326 -8.66 9.89 9.62
C PHE A 326 -8.16 8.46 9.37
N ASP A 327 -7.75 7.74 10.42
CA ASP A 327 -7.32 6.32 10.32
C ASP A 327 -8.37 5.42 9.68
N ARG A 328 -9.64 5.74 9.90
CA ARG A 328 -10.77 5.01 9.29
C ARG A 328 -10.84 5.14 7.76
N HIS A 329 -10.10 6.09 7.20
CA HIS A 329 -10.03 6.40 5.78
C HIS A 329 -8.68 6.00 5.16
N GLU A 330 -7.71 5.50 5.93
CA GLU A 330 -6.48 4.92 5.39
C GLU A 330 -6.80 3.54 4.80
N LEU A 331 -6.92 3.46 3.47
CA LEU A 331 -7.17 2.22 2.76
C LEU A 331 -5.83 1.57 2.39
N ARG A 332 -5.31 0.69 3.25
CA ARG A 332 -4.20 -0.18 2.86
C ARG A 332 -4.75 -1.37 2.09
N ILE A 333 -4.50 -1.41 0.77
CA ILE A 333 -4.91 -2.48 -0.14
C ILE A 333 -3.74 -3.45 -0.35
N TYR A 334 -2.65 -2.90 -0.88
CA TYR A 334 -1.39 -3.57 -1.12
C TYR A 334 -0.26 -2.75 -0.47
N GLU A 335 0.72 -3.43 0.11
CA GLU A 335 1.96 -2.80 0.58
C GLU A 335 3.13 -3.43 -0.18
N GLU A 336 3.92 -2.61 -0.87
CA GLU A 336 5.10 -3.11 -1.58
C GLU A 336 6.16 -3.57 -0.57
N VAL A 337 6.66 -4.78 -0.75
CA VAL A 337 7.59 -5.45 0.16
C VAL A 337 8.84 -5.95 -0.54
N ALA A 338 9.96 -5.95 0.17
CA ALA A 338 11.22 -6.54 -0.26
C ALA A 338 11.56 -7.74 0.62
N LYS A 339 12.09 -8.79 0.00
CA LYS A 339 12.64 -9.94 0.72
C LYS A 339 14.07 -9.65 1.13
N VAL A 340 14.32 -9.63 2.44
CA VAL A 340 15.63 -9.35 3.03
C VAL A 340 16.19 -10.57 3.75
N PRO A 341 17.53 -10.72 3.83
CA PRO A 341 18.17 -11.74 4.66
C PRO A 341 17.72 -11.66 6.13
N PRO A 342 17.91 -12.73 6.91
CA PRO A 342 17.58 -12.72 8.33
C PRO A 342 18.30 -11.57 9.06
N PHE A 343 17.55 -10.76 9.79
CA PHE A 343 18.09 -9.65 10.57
C PHE A 343 17.32 -9.47 11.88
N ARG A 344 17.94 -8.79 12.85
CA ARG A 344 17.28 -8.49 14.12
C ARG A 344 16.45 -7.22 14.01
N ARG A 345 15.19 -7.31 14.43
CA ARG A 345 14.30 -6.15 14.60
C ARG A 345 14.81 -5.29 15.76
N LYS A 346 14.68 -3.97 15.66
CA LYS A 346 15.11 -3.05 16.74
C LYS A 346 14.06 -2.94 17.83
N THR A 347 12.79 -3.04 17.48
CA THR A 347 11.67 -2.93 18.42
C THR A 347 10.69 -4.11 18.31
N LEU A 348 10.17 -4.56 19.45
CA LEU A 348 9.06 -5.49 19.56
C LEU A 348 7.86 -4.71 20.12
N VAL A 349 6.81 -4.55 19.32
CA VAL A 349 5.65 -3.75 19.69
C VAL A 349 4.48 -4.69 20.02
N LEU A 350 4.04 -4.68 21.28
CA LEU A 350 2.92 -5.47 21.77
C LEU A 350 1.65 -4.62 21.79
N ILE A 351 0.73 -4.93 20.89
CA ILE A 351 -0.58 -4.27 20.74
C ILE A 351 -1.67 -5.21 21.23
N GLY A 352 -2.75 -4.66 21.81
CA GLY A 352 -3.82 -5.49 22.38
C GLY A 352 -4.65 -4.71 23.40
N ALA A 353 -5.85 -5.22 23.69
CA ALA A 353 -6.77 -4.60 24.64
C ALA A 353 -6.16 -4.46 26.05
N GLN A 354 -6.69 -3.53 26.84
CA GLN A 354 -6.31 -3.42 28.24
C GLN A 354 -6.65 -4.72 28.99
N GLY A 355 -5.71 -5.27 29.76
CA GLY A 355 -5.93 -6.50 30.55
C GLY A 355 -5.65 -7.81 29.81
N VAL A 356 -5.36 -7.78 28.51
CA VAL A 356 -5.13 -9.00 27.69
C VAL A 356 -3.81 -9.72 27.97
N GLY A 357 -2.96 -9.21 28.88
CA GLY A 357 -1.70 -9.88 29.28
C GLY A 357 -0.42 -9.40 28.60
N ARG A 358 -0.46 -8.29 27.83
CA ARG A 358 0.73 -7.68 27.19
C ARG A 358 1.91 -7.47 28.15
N ARG A 359 1.62 -6.88 29.33
CA ARG A 359 2.64 -6.61 30.36
C ARG A 359 3.23 -7.90 30.93
N SER A 360 2.42 -8.93 31.10
CA SER A 360 2.87 -10.23 31.59
C SER A 360 3.85 -10.89 30.61
N LEU A 361 3.53 -10.87 29.31
CA LEU A 361 4.42 -11.36 28.25
C LEU A 361 5.71 -10.54 28.17
N LYS A 362 5.61 -9.21 28.20
CA LYS A 362 6.76 -8.30 28.24
C LYS A 362 7.71 -8.63 29.40
N ASN A 363 7.17 -8.69 30.62
CA ASN A 363 7.97 -8.96 31.81
C ASN A 363 8.63 -10.35 31.75
N LYS A 364 7.92 -11.35 31.22
CA LYS A 364 8.47 -12.70 31.07
C LYS A 364 9.65 -12.74 30.10
N LEU A 365 9.58 -12.02 28.98
CA LEU A 365 10.71 -11.86 28.04
C LEU A 365 11.91 -11.13 28.67
N LEU A 366 11.64 -10.05 29.41
CA LEU A 366 12.70 -9.26 30.08
C LEU A 366 13.44 -10.09 31.14
N VAL A 367 12.72 -10.91 31.90
CA VAL A 367 13.31 -11.77 32.93
C VAL A 367 14.03 -12.97 32.32
N SER A 368 13.49 -13.56 31.25
CA SER A 368 14.07 -14.77 30.66
C SER A 368 15.35 -14.49 29.87
N GLU A 369 15.42 -13.36 29.15
CA GLU A 369 16.55 -13.03 28.26
C GLU A 369 16.96 -11.54 28.42
N PRO A 370 17.42 -11.11 29.61
CA PRO A 370 17.71 -9.69 29.91
C PRO A 370 18.86 -9.08 29.10
N HIS A 371 19.68 -9.94 28.47
CA HIS A 371 20.76 -9.52 27.57
C HIS A 371 20.25 -9.24 26.14
N ARG A 372 19.09 -9.77 25.75
CA ARG A 372 18.50 -9.58 24.41
C ARG A 372 17.45 -8.49 24.39
N TYR A 373 16.70 -8.35 25.47
CA TYR A 373 15.54 -7.45 25.53
C TYR A 373 15.74 -6.33 26.54
N GLY A 374 15.27 -5.14 26.18
CA GLY A 374 15.13 -3.99 27.08
C GLY A 374 13.75 -3.38 26.93
N THR A 375 13.40 -2.43 27.80
CA THR A 375 12.16 -1.65 27.71
C THR A 375 12.44 -0.23 28.19
N THR A 376 11.60 0.71 27.77
CA THR A 376 11.72 2.11 28.16
C THR A 376 11.13 2.36 29.55
N THR A 377 11.75 3.24 30.32
CA THR A 377 11.14 3.78 31.55
C THR A 377 10.26 4.98 31.20
N PRO A 378 8.94 4.94 31.48
CA PRO A 378 8.05 6.05 31.15
C PRO A 378 8.33 7.28 32.03
N TYR A 379 8.05 8.46 31.47
CA TYR A 379 8.12 9.73 32.18
C TYR A 379 6.79 10.09 32.82
N THR A 380 6.84 10.80 33.95
CA THR A 380 5.65 11.37 34.58
C THR A 380 5.88 12.75 35.16
N SER A 381 4.84 13.59 35.15
CA SER A 381 4.81 14.86 35.87
C SER A 381 4.46 14.74 37.35
N ARG A 382 4.08 13.54 37.81
CA ARG A 382 3.74 13.27 39.22
C ARG A 382 4.97 13.44 40.10
N LYS A 383 4.80 13.94 41.31
CA LYS A 383 5.88 13.95 42.31
C LYS A 383 6.25 12.51 42.74
N PRO A 384 7.55 12.21 42.94
CA PRO A 384 7.99 10.92 43.49
C PRO A 384 7.34 10.64 44.85
N LYS A 385 6.98 9.37 45.11
CA LYS A 385 6.59 8.93 46.46
C LYS A 385 7.83 8.72 47.33
N VAL A 386 7.65 8.70 48.66
CA VAL A 386 8.74 8.56 49.64
C VAL A 386 9.61 7.33 49.39
N ASP A 387 9.02 6.20 48.99
CA ASP A 387 9.72 4.94 48.74
C ASP A 387 10.07 4.70 47.26
N GLU A 388 9.82 5.68 46.38
CA GLU A 388 9.97 5.52 44.94
C GLU A 388 11.32 6.09 44.48
N LYS A 389 12.19 5.22 43.98
CA LYS A 389 13.48 5.62 43.40
C LYS A 389 13.33 6.04 41.95
N GLU A 390 14.00 7.11 41.58
CA GLU A 390 14.06 7.58 40.19
C GLU A 390 14.64 6.52 39.26
N GLY A 391 14.03 6.37 38.08
CA GLY A 391 14.47 5.40 37.08
C GLY A 391 14.03 3.95 37.35
N GLN A 392 13.40 3.66 38.50
CA GLN A 392 12.93 2.31 38.82
C GLN A 392 11.59 1.98 38.12
N MET A 393 10.61 2.87 38.24
CA MET A 393 9.28 2.71 37.61
C MET A 393 8.95 3.88 36.68
N TYR A 394 9.37 5.08 37.06
CA TYR A 394 9.18 6.30 36.30
C TYR A 394 10.43 7.17 36.32
N LEU A 395 10.58 7.96 35.27
CA LEU A 395 11.45 9.14 35.24
C LEU A 395 10.58 10.37 35.54
N PHE A 396 11.04 11.24 36.43
CA PHE A 396 10.24 12.37 36.90
C PHE A 396 10.68 13.63 36.17
N MET A 397 9.72 14.40 35.67
CA MET A 397 9.98 15.68 35.01
C MET A 397 8.90 16.70 35.37
N SER A 398 9.18 18.00 35.24
CA SER A 398 8.13 18.98 35.52
C SER A 398 7.02 18.91 34.46
N ARG A 399 5.78 19.26 34.84
CA ARG A 399 4.66 19.31 33.89
C ARG A 399 4.96 20.25 32.71
N SER A 400 5.57 21.41 32.98
CA SER A 400 5.90 22.40 31.95
C SER A 400 6.92 21.87 30.94
N GLU A 401 7.97 21.18 31.40
CA GLU A 401 8.94 20.53 30.49
C GLU A 401 8.28 19.43 29.67
N MET A 402 7.39 18.65 30.29
CA MET A 402 6.69 17.55 29.62
C MET A 402 5.77 18.08 28.51
N GLU A 403 5.01 19.14 28.79
CA GLU A 403 4.16 19.81 27.80
C GLU A 403 4.97 20.41 26.65
N ALA A 404 6.13 21.00 26.94
CA ALA A 404 7.04 21.51 25.90
C ALA A 404 7.59 20.38 25.01
N ASP A 405 8.01 19.27 25.61
CA ASP A 405 8.49 18.08 24.89
C ASP A 405 7.40 17.42 24.04
N ILE A 406 6.18 17.33 24.57
CA ILE A 406 5.00 16.85 23.84
C ILE A 406 4.75 17.74 22.62
N LYS A 407 4.75 19.08 22.80
CA LYS A 407 4.55 20.04 21.70
C LYS A 407 5.63 19.92 20.63
N ASN A 408 6.85 19.59 21.01
CA ASN A 408 7.99 19.37 20.10
C ASN A 408 8.04 17.95 19.50
N GLY A 409 7.01 17.12 19.72
CA GLY A 409 6.95 15.78 19.14
C GLY A 409 7.97 14.78 19.71
N ARG A 410 8.52 15.01 20.92
CA ARG A 410 9.53 14.14 21.53
C ARG A 410 8.95 12.90 22.23
N PHE A 411 7.63 12.85 22.38
CA PHE A 411 6.91 11.73 22.99
C PHE A 411 6.26 10.86 21.93
N LEU A 412 6.47 9.55 22.04
CA LEU A 412 5.80 8.55 21.22
C LEU A 412 4.30 8.52 21.54
N GLU A 413 3.99 8.39 22.84
CA GLU A 413 2.64 8.43 23.37
C GLU A 413 2.66 9.18 24.71
N HIS A 414 1.56 9.88 24.99
CA HIS A 414 1.36 10.56 26.25
C HIS A 414 -0.13 10.56 26.61
N GLY A 415 -0.41 10.65 27.90
CA GLY A 415 -1.76 10.72 28.44
C GLY A 415 -1.78 11.41 29.80
N GLU A 416 -2.97 11.80 30.22
CA GLU A 416 -3.20 12.39 31.54
C GLU A 416 -3.99 11.42 32.41
N TYR A 417 -3.51 11.20 33.64
CA TYR A 417 -4.17 10.38 34.64
C TYR A 417 -4.04 11.04 36.00
N ASP A 418 -5.16 11.20 36.70
CA ASP A 418 -5.23 11.83 38.02
C ASP A 418 -4.51 13.20 38.07
N GLY A 419 -4.74 14.04 37.06
CA GLY A 419 -4.15 15.38 36.92
C GLY A 419 -2.64 15.41 36.61
N ASN A 420 -2.02 14.26 36.37
CA ASN A 420 -0.60 14.13 36.05
C ASN A 420 -0.39 13.57 34.65
N LEU A 421 0.63 14.05 33.96
CA LEU A 421 1.02 13.56 32.65
C LEU A 421 1.90 12.30 32.79
N TYR A 422 1.73 11.39 31.85
CA TYR A 422 2.51 10.17 31.68
C TYR A 422 2.83 9.98 30.20
N GLY A 423 4.00 9.45 29.87
CA GLY A 423 4.34 9.20 28.48
C GLY A 423 5.69 8.54 28.26
N THR A 424 5.92 8.06 27.04
CA THR A 424 7.16 7.42 26.63
C THR A 424 7.88 8.30 25.62
N LYS A 425 9.13 8.69 25.89
CA LYS A 425 9.94 9.48 24.95
C LYS A 425 10.49 8.60 23.84
N ILE A 426 10.64 9.19 22.65
CA ILE A 426 11.25 8.52 21.50
C ILE A 426 12.74 8.21 21.77
N ASN A 427 13.47 9.16 22.37
CA ASN A 427 14.88 8.96 22.73
C ASN A 427 15.13 7.74 23.64
N SER A 428 14.20 7.43 24.55
CA SER A 428 14.34 6.25 25.41
C SER A 428 14.30 4.94 24.62
N ILE A 429 13.66 4.92 23.44
CA ILE A 429 13.67 3.77 22.54
C ILE A 429 15.07 3.64 21.92
N HIS A 430 15.66 4.75 21.46
CA HIS A 430 17.01 4.77 20.92
C HIS A 430 18.05 4.31 21.95
N GLU A 431 17.98 4.80 23.19
CA GLU A 431 18.88 4.37 24.28
C GLU A 431 18.89 2.84 24.46
N VAL A 432 17.72 2.19 24.39
CA VAL A 432 17.63 0.73 24.49
C VAL A 432 18.21 0.05 23.25
N VAL A 433 17.90 0.56 22.05
CA VAL A 433 18.40 0.00 20.78
C VAL A 433 19.92 0.13 20.69
N ASP A 434 20.48 1.28 21.06
CA ASP A 434 21.91 1.58 21.06
C ASP A 434 22.68 0.74 22.07
N SER A 435 22.02 0.27 23.13
CA SER A 435 22.57 -0.74 24.05
C SER A 435 22.68 -2.16 23.44
N GLY A 436 22.28 -2.33 22.18
CA GLY A 436 22.33 -3.59 21.44
C GLY A 436 21.16 -4.53 21.72
N LYS A 437 20.11 -4.04 22.38
CA LYS A 437 18.93 -4.83 22.77
C LYS A 437 17.72 -4.53 21.88
N ILE A 438 16.81 -5.49 21.79
CA ILE A 438 15.49 -5.28 21.20
C ILE A 438 14.63 -4.55 22.23
N CYS A 439 14.12 -3.37 21.87
CA CYS A 439 13.26 -2.59 22.75
C CYS A 439 11.82 -3.12 22.70
N ILE A 440 11.32 -3.65 23.82
CA ILE A 440 9.93 -4.10 23.96
C ILE A 440 9.04 -2.92 24.39
N LEU A 441 8.00 -2.66 23.62
CA LEU A 441 7.05 -1.57 23.78
C LEU A 441 5.63 -2.13 23.93
N ASP A 442 4.93 -1.80 25.02
CA ASP A 442 3.51 -2.15 25.27
C ASP A 442 2.59 -0.93 25.12
N VAL A 443 2.59 -0.36 23.91
CA VAL A 443 1.98 0.94 23.57
C VAL A 443 0.55 0.82 23.01
N ASN A 444 -0.13 1.95 22.83
CA ASN A 444 -1.40 2.01 22.09
C ASN A 444 -1.20 1.78 20.57
N PRO A 445 -2.13 1.14 19.83
CA PRO A 445 -2.05 1.01 18.38
C PRO A 445 -1.73 2.31 17.61
N GLN A 446 -2.16 3.47 18.12
CA GLN A 446 -1.87 4.78 17.51
C GLN A 446 -0.37 5.08 17.37
N ALA A 447 0.46 4.53 18.27
CA ALA A 447 1.91 4.70 18.24
C ALA A 447 2.56 4.09 16.97
N LEU A 448 1.87 3.15 16.30
CA LEU A 448 2.37 2.50 15.09
C LEU A 448 2.60 3.47 13.93
N LYS A 449 1.91 4.60 13.90
CA LYS A 449 2.13 5.66 12.89
C LYS A 449 3.52 6.26 12.95
N VAL A 450 4.09 6.31 14.16
CA VAL A 450 5.45 6.82 14.40
C VAL A 450 6.46 5.68 14.30
N LEU A 451 6.11 4.50 14.81
CA LEU A 451 7.04 3.37 14.89
C LEU A 451 7.24 2.62 13.57
N ARG A 452 6.31 2.63 12.62
CA ARG A 452 6.41 1.81 11.39
C ARG A 452 7.34 2.44 10.34
N THR A 453 8.62 2.56 10.68
CA THR A 453 9.67 3.15 9.83
C THR A 453 10.95 2.31 9.87
N SER A 454 11.88 2.57 8.95
CA SER A 454 13.24 2.00 8.95
C SER A 454 14.06 2.35 10.19
N GLU A 455 13.67 3.42 10.89
CA GLU A 455 14.32 3.87 12.11
C GLU A 455 14.14 2.83 13.24
N PHE A 456 12.89 2.39 13.46
CA PHE A 456 12.53 1.50 14.57
C PHE A 456 12.38 0.02 14.19
N LEU A 457 12.29 -0.30 12.89
CA LEU A 457 12.14 -1.66 12.36
C LEU A 457 11.25 -2.55 13.25
N PRO A 458 9.98 -2.17 13.49
CA PRO A 458 9.15 -2.86 14.46
C PRO A 458 8.79 -4.26 14.01
N TYR A 459 8.68 -5.16 14.98
CA TYR A 459 7.89 -6.38 14.86
C TYR A 459 6.62 -6.21 15.69
N VAL A 460 5.48 -6.09 15.01
CA VAL A 460 4.20 -5.74 15.63
C VAL A 460 3.43 -7.02 15.92
N VAL A 461 3.29 -7.34 17.20
CA VAL A 461 2.53 -8.50 17.66
C VAL A 461 1.24 -8.04 18.31
N PHE A 462 0.12 -8.46 17.75
CA PHE A 462 -1.18 -8.29 18.36
C PHE A 462 -1.48 -9.45 19.31
N ILE A 463 -1.79 -9.12 20.56
CA ILE A 463 -2.24 -10.05 21.58
C ILE A 463 -3.75 -9.96 21.61
N GLU A 464 -4.38 -10.95 21.00
CA GLU A 464 -5.82 -11.08 20.88
C GLU A 464 -6.40 -11.63 22.18
N ALA A 465 -7.53 -11.05 22.60
CA ALA A 465 -8.29 -11.56 23.72
C ALA A 465 -8.90 -12.91 23.35
N PRO A 466 -8.82 -13.93 24.22
CA PRO A 466 -9.58 -15.15 24.03
C PRO A 466 -11.07 -14.87 24.20
N ASP A 467 -11.90 -15.85 23.86
CA ASP A 467 -13.35 -15.78 24.05
C ASP A 467 -13.71 -15.40 25.50
N PHE A 468 -14.83 -14.69 25.65
CA PHE A 468 -15.27 -14.15 26.94
C PHE A 468 -15.27 -15.18 28.07
N GLU A 469 -15.79 -16.39 27.83
CA GLU A 469 -15.83 -17.46 28.83
C GLU A 469 -14.43 -17.95 29.22
N VAL A 470 -13.53 -18.10 28.25
CA VAL A 470 -12.13 -18.47 28.50
C VAL A 470 -11.43 -17.38 29.30
N LEU A 471 -11.60 -16.11 28.93
CA LEU A 471 -11.01 -14.98 29.63
C LEU A 471 -11.51 -14.90 31.09
N LYS A 472 -12.79 -15.18 31.30
CA LYS A 472 -13.42 -15.23 32.63
C LYS A 472 -12.86 -16.36 33.49
N ASP A 473 -12.71 -17.55 32.92
CA ASP A 473 -12.12 -18.70 33.60
C ASP A 473 -10.64 -18.47 33.95
N MET A 474 -9.88 -17.84 33.04
CA MET A 474 -8.50 -17.44 33.30
C MET A 474 -8.40 -16.42 34.43
N ASN A 475 -9.30 -15.43 34.47
CA ASN A 475 -9.32 -14.44 35.54
C ASN A 475 -9.60 -15.10 36.90
N ARG A 476 -10.59 -15.99 36.96
CA ARG A 476 -10.90 -16.77 38.17
C ARG A 476 -9.71 -17.62 38.63
N SER A 477 -9.10 -18.36 37.71
CA SER A 477 -7.94 -19.22 38.00
C SER A 477 -6.72 -18.42 38.48
N ALA A 478 -6.49 -17.22 37.92
CA ALA A 478 -5.40 -16.35 38.33
C ALA A 478 -5.59 -15.77 39.75
N ILE A 479 -6.84 -15.57 40.18
CA ILE A 479 -7.18 -15.15 41.55
C ILE A 479 -6.98 -16.33 42.51
N GLU A 480 -7.47 -17.51 42.15
CA GLU A 480 -7.30 -18.74 42.95
C GLU A 480 -5.81 -19.08 43.14
N ALA A 481 -5.00 -18.87 42.10
CA ALA A 481 -3.55 -19.04 42.16
C ALA A 481 -2.81 -17.90 42.88
N GLY A 482 -3.51 -16.85 43.32
CA GLY A 482 -2.92 -15.69 44.01
C GLY A 482 -2.05 -14.79 43.12
N VAL A 483 -2.13 -14.94 41.79
CA VAL A 483 -1.36 -14.16 40.82
C VAL A 483 -1.95 -12.76 40.64
N ILE A 484 -3.28 -12.64 40.73
CA ILE A 484 -4.01 -11.38 40.60
C ILE A 484 -4.92 -11.19 41.81
N THR A 485 -4.89 -10.01 42.42
CA THR A 485 -5.72 -9.68 43.60
C THR A 485 -7.05 -9.01 43.23
N LYS A 486 -7.14 -8.42 42.04
CA LYS A 486 -8.35 -7.75 41.55
C LYS A 486 -9.21 -8.76 40.78
N ASN A 487 -10.41 -9.04 41.32
CA ASN A 487 -11.45 -9.70 40.56
C ASN A 487 -12.04 -8.72 39.54
N LEU A 488 -11.94 -9.07 38.25
CA LEU A 488 -12.51 -8.24 37.19
C LEU A 488 -14.00 -8.55 37.06
N THR A 489 -14.82 -7.52 36.83
CA THR A 489 -16.25 -7.75 36.59
C THR A 489 -16.48 -8.32 35.18
N ASP A 490 -17.58 -9.05 34.99
CA ASP A 490 -18.00 -9.52 33.66
C ASP A 490 -18.06 -8.37 32.63
N SER A 491 -18.44 -7.16 33.05
CA SER A 491 -18.43 -5.97 32.19
C SER A 491 -17.01 -5.51 31.78
N GLU A 492 -16.03 -5.60 32.67
CA GLU A 492 -14.62 -5.28 32.36
C GLU A 492 -14.02 -6.32 31.40
N LEU A 493 -14.34 -7.61 31.61
CA LEU A 493 -13.91 -8.70 30.74
C LEU A 493 -14.53 -8.59 29.35
N LYS A 494 -15.84 -8.33 29.27
CA LYS A 494 -16.54 -8.12 27.99
C LYS A 494 -15.96 -6.92 27.23
N ARG A 495 -15.68 -5.81 27.93
CA ARG A 495 -15.00 -4.65 27.35
C ARG A 495 -13.64 -5.01 26.75
N THR A 496 -12.88 -5.90 27.40
CA THR A 496 -11.56 -6.36 26.89
C THR A 496 -11.71 -7.09 25.56
N VAL A 497 -12.70 -7.99 25.45
CA VAL A 497 -13.00 -8.72 24.20
C VAL A 497 -13.45 -7.76 23.09
N ASP A 498 -14.41 -6.88 23.39
CA ASP A 498 -14.95 -5.93 22.41
C ASP A 498 -13.86 -4.93 21.94
N GLU A 499 -12.97 -4.50 22.83
CA GLU A 499 -11.82 -3.65 22.51
C GLU A 499 -10.81 -4.41 21.63
N SER A 500 -10.56 -5.69 21.91
CA SER A 500 -9.67 -6.54 21.10
C SER A 500 -10.17 -6.65 19.66
N GLU A 501 -11.45 -6.97 19.46
CA GLU A 501 -12.06 -7.04 18.12
C GLU A 501 -11.98 -5.69 17.39
N ARG A 502 -12.20 -4.59 18.11
CA ARG A 502 -12.10 -3.24 17.53
C ARG A 502 -10.67 -2.92 17.08
N ILE A 503 -9.66 -3.29 17.87
CA ILE A 503 -8.26 -3.09 17.52
C ILE A 503 -7.89 -3.95 16.31
N GLN A 504 -8.28 -5.23 16.28
CA GLN A 504 -8.05 -6.13 15.15
C GLN A 504 -8.64 -5.57 13.85
N ARG A 505 -9.89 -5.08 13.89
CA ARG A 505 -10.57 -4.51 12.72
C ARG A 505 -9.90 -3.22 12.22
N ALA A 506 -9.42 -2.36 13.13
CA ALA A 506 -8.87 -1.06 12.78
C ALA A 506 -7.39 -1.11 12.38
N TYR A 507 -6.60 -1.98 13.00
CA TYR A 507 -5.13 -2.00 12.87
C TYR A 507 -4.57 -3.33 12.37
N GLY A 508 -5.41 -4.32 12.04
CA GLY A 508 -4.97 -5.66 11.61
C GLY A 508 -3.92 -5.66 10.50
N HIS A 509 -4.00 -4.71 9.58
CA HIS A 509 -3.04 -4.55 8.48
C HIS A 509 -1.62 -4.17 8.94
N TYR A 510 -1.46 -3.64 10.16
CA TYR A 510 -0.16 -3.33 10.74
C TYR A 510 0.54 -4.53 11.38
N PHE A 511 -0.20 -5.60 11.70
CA PHE A 511 0.32 -6.70 12.51
C PHE A 511 1.20 -7.64 11.68
N ASP A 512 2.32 -8.05 12.27
CA ASP A 512 3.18 -9.10 11.73
C ASP A 512 2.75 -10.48 12.27
N LEU A 513 2.15 -10.51 13.46
CA LEU A 513 1.71 -11.73 14.13
C LEU A 513 0.52 -11.44 15.05
N THR A 514 -0.47 -12.33 15.05
CA THR A 514 -1.55 -12.36 16.04
C THR A 514 -1.39 -13.59 16.94
N ILE A 515 -1.52 -13.40 18.24
CA ILE A 515 -1.47 -14.47 19.26
C ILE A 515 -2.71 -14.32 20.15
N VAL A 516 -3.57 -15.34 20.16
CA VAL A 516 -4.64 -15.45 21.15
C VAL A 516 -4.02 -15.82 22.50
N ASN A 517 -4.27 -15.03 23.53
CA ASN A 517 -3.74 -15.29 24.87
C ASN A 517 -4.76 -15.99 25.77
N ASP A 518 -5.06 -17.25 25.43
CA ASP A 518 -5.85 -18.19 26.25
C ASP A 518 -5.01 -18.91 27.32
N ASN A 519 -3.68 -18.89 27.17
CA ASN A 519 -2.73 -19.44 28.10
C ASN A 519 -1.41 -18.65 28.03
N LEU A 520 -0.97 -18.07 29.15
CA LEU A 520 0.22 -17.21 29.18
C LEU A 520 1.51 -17.94 28.77
N ASP A 521 1.67 -19.21 29.15
CA ASP A 521 2.83 -20.02 28.78
C ASP A 521 2.80 -20.43 27.30
N GLY A 522 1.61 -20.75 26.77
CA GLY A 522 1.38 -21.00 25.35
C GLY A 522 1.72 -19.78 24.51
N ALA A 523 1.10 -18.64 24.82
CA ALA A 523 1.33 -17.37 24.15
C ALA A 523 2.80 -16.94 24.20
N TYR A 524 3.47 -17.12 25.35
CA TYR A 524 4.90 -16.85 25.50
C TYR A 524 5.76 -17.74 24.59
N ARG A 525 5.48 -19.05 24.51
CA ARG A 525 6.20 -19.95 23.61
C ARG A 525 6.00 -19.57 22.14
N SER A 526 4.77 -19.24 21.75
CA SER A 526 4.45 -18.79 20.40
C SER A 526 5.20 -17.51 20.04
N LEU A 527 5.20 -16.52 20.94
CA LEU A 527 5.91 -15.25 20.77
C LEU A 527 7.42 -15.49 20.65
N LYS A 528 8.00 -16.28 21.55
CA LYS A 528 9.43 -16.59 21.53
C LYS A 528 9.83 -17.30 20.24
N GLY A 529 9.07 -18.31 19.82
CA GLY A 529 9.33 -19.03 18.57
C GLY A 529 9.24 -18.14 17.34
N ALA A 530 8.33 -17.16 17.32
CA ALA A 530 8.27 -16.17 16.25
C ALA A 530 9.50 -15.27 16.22
N LEU A 531 9.95 -14.76 17.37
CA LEU A 531 11.15 -13.93 17.50
C LEU A 531 12.43 -14.67 17.10
N GLU A 532 12.53 -15.97 17.39
CA GLU A 532 13.64 -16.81 16.97
C GLU A 532 13.67 -16.97 15.44
N ARG A 533 12.51 -17.19 14.81
CA ARG A 533 12.40 -17.30 13.34
C ARG A 533 12.86 -16.04 12.62
N LEU A 534 12.70 -14.85 13.20
CA LEU A 534 13.21 -13.62 12.59
C LEU A 534 14.74 -13.63 12.40
N SER A 535 15.45 -14.32 13.29
CA SER A 535 16.91 -14.41 13.23
C SER A 535 17.41 -15.49 12.27
N THR A 536 16.55 -16.43 11.85
CA THR A 536 16.94 -17.57 11.00
C THR A 536 16.36 -17.50 9.60
N ASN A 537 15.18 -16.91 9.44
CA ASN A 537 14.43 -16.92 8.19
C ASN A 537 14.55 -15.57 7.47
N GLN A 538 14.49 -15.62 6.15
CA GLN A 538 14.31 -14.42 5.34
C GLN A 538 13.01 -13.72 5.74
N GLN A 539 13.02 -12.38 5.70
CA GLN A 539 11.90 -11.56 6.12
C GLN A 539 11.38 -10.74 4.94
N TRP A 540 10.07 -10.47 4.97
CA TRP A 540 9.45 -9.49 4.10
C TRP A 540 9.26 -8.21 4.91
N VAL A 541 9.77 -7.10 4.37
CA VAL A 541 9.66 -5.77 4.97
C VAL A 541 9.16 -4.79 3.92
N PRO A 542 8.49 -3.69 4.32
CA PRO A 542 8.15 -2.62 3.38
C PRO A 542 9.37 -2.16 2.59
N VAL A 543 9.19 -1.90 1.29
CA VAL A 543 10.28 -1.42 0.40
C VAL A 543 10.91 -0.14 0.94
N SER A 544 10.11 0.76 1.54
CA SER A 544 10.57 2.00 2.19
C SER A 544 11.49 1.79 3.39
N TRP A 545 11.68 0.55 3.85
CA TRP A 545 12.65 0.25 4.90
C TRP A 545 14.03 -0.10 4.37
N VAL A 546 14.14 -0.37 3.08
CA VAL A 546 15.35 -0.86 2.41
C VAL A 546 15.92 0.19 1.45
N PHE A 547 15.06 0.89 0.72
CA PHE A 547 15.42 1.84 -0.33
C PHE A 547 15.17 3.28 0.08
#